data_AF-A0A968QW23-F1
#
_entry.id   AF-A0A968QW23-F1
#
_cell.length_a   1.000
_cell.length_b   1.000
_cell.length_c   1.000
_cell.angle_alpha   90.00
_cell.angle_beta   90.00
_cell.angle_gamma   90.00
#
_symmetry.space_group_name_H-M   'P 1'
#
loop_
_entity.id
_entity.type
_entity.pdbx_description
1 polymer ?
#
loop_
_entity_poly.entity_id
_entity_poly.type
_entity_poly.pdbx_seq_one_letter_code
_entity_poly.pdbx_strand_id
1 'polypeptide(L)'
;MKLNNDQTGKATMHGEWIFYTNATDNECLYKIKNNGDMREKITDFPVTDIFTEDNYIFFVKKADKKLYSHQIGSKNITQIMDFTVSFYNKMGNTIYYRNPDDGFLYRYTIGTGENELLQKNRRMVYQHCK
;
A
#
# COMPACT_ATOMS: atom_id res chain seq x y z
N MET A 1 4.65 -17.50 21.54
CA MET A 1 4.46 -18.40 20.39
C MET A 1 5.16 -17.79 19.18
N LYS A 2 5.91 -18.57 18.41
CA LYS A 2 6.54 -18.15 17.14
C LYS A 2 5.72 -18.77 16.00
N LEU A 3 5.27 -17.97 15.03
CA LEU A 3 4.38 -18.45 13.95
C LEU A 3 5.16 -19.09 12.78
N ASN A 4 6.35 -18.57 12.46
CA ASN A 4 7.22 -19.08 11.42
C ASN A 4 8.69 -18.69 11.69
N ASN A 5 9.63 -19.12 10.84
CA ASN A 5 11.06 -18.83 10.96
C ASN A 5 11.55 -17.63 10.13
N ASP A 6 10.65 -16.85 9.53
CA ASP A 6 11.03 -15.72 8.69
C ASP A 6 11.45 -14.52 9.53
N GLN A 7 12.41 -13.73 9.03
CA GLN A 7 12.62 -12.39 9.54
C GLN A 7 11.53 -11.47 8.97
N THR A 8 10.66 -10.98 9.84
CA THR A 8 9.56 -10.10 9.44
C THR A 8 10.02 -8.64 9.40
N GLY A 9 9.71 -7.94 8.31
CA GLY A 9 9.89 -6.49 8.19
C GLY A 9 8.64 -5.73 8.63
N LYS A 10 7.74 -5.46 7.68
CA LYS A 10 6.42 -4.86 7.94
C LYS A 10 5.37 -5.96 8.09
N ALA A 11 4.34 -5.72 8.89
CA ALA A 11 3.21 -6.63 9.04
C ALA A 11 1.89 -5.85 9.17
N THR A 12 0.81 -6.43 8.65
CA THR A 12 -0.57 -5.96 8.80
C THR A 12 -1.51 -7.16 8.89
N MET A 13 -2.77 -6.95 9.26
CA MET A 13 -3.71 -8.05 9.53
C MET A 13 -5.10 -7.74 8.94
N HIS A 14 -5.78 -8.78 8.46
CA HIS A 14 -7.18 -8.73 8.06
C HIS A 14 -7.86 -10.06 8.38
N GLY A 15 -8.82 -10.04 9.31
CA GLY A 15 -9.44 -11.25 9.84
C GLY A 15 -8.40 -12.18 10.48
N GLU A 16 -8.36 -13.44 10.05
CA GLU A 16 -7.39 -14.43 10.51
C GLU A 16 -6.02 -14.34 9.83
N TRP A 17 -5.88 -13.52 8.78
CA TRP A 17 -4.66 -13.46 7.98
C TRP A 17 -3.73 -12.35 8.46
N ILE A 18 -2.47 -12.69 8.65
CA ILE A 18 -1.35 -11.76 8.82
C ILE A 18 -0.61 -11.69 7.49
N PHE A 19 -0.45 -10.48 6.97
CA PHE A 19 0.34 -10.18 5.78
C PHE A 19 1.65 -9.52 6.21
N TYR A 20 2.77 -9.95 5.67
CA TYR A 20 4.07 -9.46 6.12
C TYR A 20 5.13 -9.50 5.03
N THR A 21 6.14 -8.62 5.14
CA THR A 21 7.33 -8.69 4.30
C THR A 21 8.36 -9.62 4.92
N ASN A 22 8.87 -10.56 4.13
CA ASN A 22 9.89 -11.50 4.55
C ASN A 22 11.29 -10.96 4.21
N ALA A 23 11.99 -10.40 5.19
CA ALA A 23 13.33 -9.86 5.03
C ALA A 23 14.37 -10.96 4.70
N THR A 24 14.10 -12.22 5.06
CA THR A 24 14.95 -13.36 4.66
C THR A 24 14.79 -13.71 3.18
N ASP A 25 13.64 -13.39 2.59
CA ASP A 25 13.34 -13.59 1.17
C ASP A 25 13.16 -12.25 0.44
N ASN A 26 14.16 -11.38 0.58
CA ASN A 26 14.26 -10.11 -0.16
C ASN A 26 12.99 -9.22 -0.06
N GLU A 27 12.41 -9.08 1.14
CA GLU A 27 11.21 -8.29 1.39
C GLU A 27 9.99 -8.69 0.52
N CYS A 28 9.93 -9.94 0.04
CA CYS A 28 8.75 -10.45 -0.64
C CYS A 28 7.54 -10.48 0.30
N LEU A 29 6.34 -10.29 -0.25
CA LEU A 29 5.10 -10.30 0.51
C LEU A 29 4.63 -11.73 0.74
N TYR A 30 4.27 -12.04 1.99
CA TYR A 30 3.72 -13.31 2.42
C TYR A 30 2.40 -13.10 3.19
N LYS A 31 1.61 -14.16 3.28
CA LYS A 31 0.54 -14.29 4.26
C LYS A 31 0.72 -15.54 5.11
N ILE A 32 0.16 -15.52 6.31
CA ILE A 32 0.07 -16.65 7.25
C ILE A 32 -1.19 -16.48 8.08
N LYS A 33 -1.85 -17.57 8.49
CA LYS A 33 -2.93 -17.48 9.47
C LYS A 33 -2.39 -17.11 10.85
N ASN A 34 -3.22 -16.49 11.68
CA ASN A 34 -2.88 -16.10 13.05
C ASN A 34 -2.54 -17.28 13.98
N ASN A 35 -2.88 -18.51 13.57
CA ASN A 35 -2.51 -19.76 14.23
C ASN A 35 -1.19 -20.38 13.69
N GLY A 36 -0.58 -19.76 12.67
CA GLY A 36 0.66 -20.23 12.03
C GLY A 36 0.47 -21.09 10.77
N ASP A 37 -0.77 -21.46 10.44
CA ASP A 37 -1.04 -22.31 9.28
C ASP A 37 -1.06 -21.52 7.96
N MET A 38 -1.07 -22.26 6.85
CA MET A 38 -1.32 -21.74 5.50
C MET A 38 -0.40 -20.58 5.09
N ARG A 39 0.87 -20.65 5.52
CA ARG A 39 1.90 -19.71 5.07
C ARG A 39 2.08 -19.80 3.55
N GLU A 40 1.96 -18.68 2.85
CA GLU A 40 2.02 -18.60 1.39
C GLU A 40 2.71 -17.32 0.92
N LYS A 41 3.52 -17.41 -0.14
CA LYS A 41 4.15 -16.27 -0.81
C LYS A 41 3.14 -15.62 -1.77
N ILE A 42 3.02 -14.29 -1.72
CA ILE A 42 2.10 -13.50 -2.56
C ILE A 42 2.84 -12.87 -3.74
N THR A 43 4.06 -12.38 -3.53
CA THR A 43 4.85 -11.71 -4.58
C THR A 43 6.21 -12.35 -4.74
N ASP A 44 6.69 -12.47 -5.98
CA ASP A 44 8.07 -12.86 -6.31
C ASP A 44 9.02 -11.66 -6.44
N PHE A 45 8.61 -10.52 -5.88
CA PHE A 45 9.36 -9.27 -5.90
C PHE A 45 9.24 -8.55 -4.54
N PRO A 46 10.26 -7.75 -4.18
CA PRO A 46 10.27 -6.94 -2.97
C PRO A 46 9.14 -5.90 -2.95
N VAL A 47 8.56 -5.69 -1.77
CA VAL A 47 7.61 -4.59 -1.50
C VAL A 47 8.09 -3.75 -0.32
N THR A 48 7.79 -2.45 -0.32
CA THR A 48 8.29 -1.50 0.69
C THR A 48 7.24 -1.07 1.69
N ASP A 49 5.96 -1.14 1.35
CA ASP A 49 4.86 -0.75 2.23
C ASP A 49 3.67 -1.65 2.00
N ILE A 50 2.91 -1.90 3.07
CA ILE A 50 1.77 -2.82 3.05
C ILE A 50 0.65 -2.30 3.96
N PHE A 51 -0.60 -2.41 3.53
CA PHE A 51 -1.77 -2.16 4.36
C PHE A 51 -3.00 -2.88 3.81
N THR A 52 -3.92 -3.25 4.69
CA THR A 52 -5.21 -3.84 4.32
C THR A 52 -6.30 -2.77 4.29
N GLU A 53 -7.26 -2.92 3.39
CA GLU A 53 -8.54 -2.19 3.38
C GLU A 53 -9.58 -3.07 2.71
N ASP A 54 -10.75 -3.21 3.35
CA ASP A 54 -11.75 -4.21 2.98
C ASP A 54 -11.10 -5.59 2.73
N ASN A 55 -11.46 -6.28 1.64
CA ASN A 55 -10.92 -7.60 1.29
C ASN A 55 -9.65 -7.55 0.42
N TYR A 56 -8.84 -6.49 0.54
CA TYR A 56 -7.64 -6.29 -0.26
C TYR A 56 -6.41 -6.05 0.61
N ILE A 57 -5.27 -6.55 0.14
CA ILE A 57 -3.95 -6.08 0.57
C ILE A 57 -3.41 -5.13 -0.50
N PHE A 58 -2.97 -3.95 -0.07
CA PHE A 58 -2.29 -2.97 -0.89
C PHE A 58 -0.81 -2.98 -0.55
N PHE A 59 0.03 -2.77 -1.56
CA PHE A 59 1.46 -2.72 -1.38
C PHE A 59 2.17 -1.88 -2.42
N VAL A 60 3.34 -1.34 -2.04
CA VAL A 60 4.22 -0.61 -2.96
C VAL A 60 5.31 -1.56 -3.46
N LYS A 61 5.36 -1.81 -4.77
CA LYS A 61 6.42 -2.62 -5.37
C LYS A 61 7.73 -1.83 -5.39
N LYS A 62 8.81 -2.41 -4.86
CA LYS A 62 10.07 -1.68 -4.65
C LYS A 62 10.72 -1.18 -5.95
N ALA A 63 10.55 -1.92 -7.05
CA ALA A 63 11.22 -1.64 -8.32
C ALA A 63 10.69 -0.39 -9.04
N ASP A 64 9.37 -0.23 -9.11
CA ASP A 64 8.71 0.89 -9.80
C ASP A 64 8.09 1.91 -8.84
N LYS A 65 8.06 1.59 -7.54
CA LYS A 65 7.49 2.42 -6.47
C LYS A 65 6.01 2.75 -6.71
N LYS A 66 5.29 1.90 -7.45
CA LYS A 66 3.86 2.06 -7.73
C LYS A 66 3.02 1.28 -6.72
N LEU A 67 1.77 1.73 -6.55
CA LEU A 67 0.79 1.08 -5.67
C LEU A 67 0.08 -0.05 -6.42
N TYR A 68 0.04 -1.22 -5.81
CA TYR A 68 -0.66 -2.40 -6.27
C TYR A 68 -1.67 -2.87 -5.22
N SER A 69 -2.65 -3.63 -5.66
CA SER A 69 -3.60 -4.34 -4.81
C SER A 69 -3.62 -5.82 -5.16
N HIS A 70 -4.00 -6.63 -4.18
CA HIS A 70 -4.30 -8.04 -4.34
C HIS A 70 -5.53 -8.37 -3.51
N GLN A 71 -6.55 -8.93 -4.17
CA GLN A 71 -7.75 -9.39 -3.48
C GLN A 71 -7.42 -10.65 -2.68
N ILE A 72 -7.79 -10.67 -1.40
CA ILE A 72 -7.50 -11.82 -0.53
C ILE A 72 -8.26 -13.04 -1.05
N GLY A 73 -7.52 -14.10 -1.38
CA GLY A 73 -8.04 -15.35 -1.96
C GLY A 73 -8.02 -15.39 -3.49
N SER A 74 -7.66 -14.30 -4.17
CA SER A 74 -7.39 -14.28 -5.61
C SER A 74 -5.93 -14.66 -5.89
N LYS A 75 -5.59 -14.86 -7.17
CA LYS A 75 -4.19 -14.94 -7.64
C LYS A 75 -3.73 -13.68 -8.38
N ASN A 76 -4.65 -12.75 -8.64
CA ASN A 76 -4.36 -11.58 -9.46
C ASN A 76 -3.83 -10.43 -8.62
N ILE A 77 -2.81 -9.76 -9.15
CA ILE A 77 -2.28 -8.50 -8.63
C ILE A 77 -2.66 -7.42 -9.64
N THR A 78 -3.20 -6.31 -9.16
CA THR A 78 -3.66 -5.19 -9.99
C THR A 78 -2.90 -3.93 -9.63
N GLN A 79 -2.33 -3.25 -10.62
CA GLN A 79 -1.76 -1.92 -10.44
C GLN A 79 -2.89 -0.91 -10.22
N ILE A 80 -2.78 -0.10 -9.18
CA ILE A 80 -3.80 0.89 -8.81
C ILE A 80 -3.44 2.30 -9.28
N MET A 81 -2.15 2.61 -9.31
CA MET A 81 -1.63 3.92 -9.71
C MET A 81 -0.46 3.75 -10.67
N ASP A 82 -0.38 4.60 -11.70
CA ASP A 82 0.70 4.54 -12.69
C ASP A 82 1.88 5.49 -12.39
N PHE A 83 1.87 6.18 -11.25
CA PHE A 83 2.94 7.07 -10.81
C PHE A 83 3.65 6.54 -9.56
N THR A 84 4.89 7.00 -9.36
CA THR A 84 5.68 6.69 -8.16
C THR A 84 5.03 7.31 -6.92
N VAL A 85 4.74 6.48 -5.92
CA VAL A 85 4.20 6.91 -4.64
C VAL A 85 5.36 7.16 -3.66
N SER A 86 6.01 8.31 -3.80
CA SER A 86 7.16 8.69 -2.96
C SER A 86 6.75 9.25 -1.59
N PHE A 87 5.58 9.91 -1.52
CA PHE A 87 5.02 10.45 -0.27
C PHE A 87 3.50 10.38 -0.30
N TYR A 88 2.91 9.52 0.52
CA TYR A 88 1.47 9.42 0.69
C TYR A 88 1.09 9.25 2.16
N ASN A 89 -0.12 9.66 2.48
CA ASN A 89 -0.76 9.36 3.75
C ASN A 89 -2.08 8.63 3.47
N LYS A 90 -2.46 7.72 4.36
CA LYS A 90 -3.72 6.99 4.27
C LYS A 90 -4.62 7.37 5.46
N MET A 91 -5.90 7.62 5.19
CA MET A 91 -6.94 7.77 6.21
C MET A 91 -8.20 7.05 5.73
N GLY A 92 -8.60 5.98 6.43
CA GLY A 92 -9.66 5.08 5.96
C GLY A 92 -9.40 4.64 4.52
N ASN A 93 -10.44 4.70 3.69
CA ASN A 93 -10.39 4.33 2.28
C ASN A 93 -9.77 5.42 1.39
N THR A 94 -9.13 6.46 1.94
CA THR A 94 -8.56 7.55 1.14
C THR A 94 -7.05 7.60 1.26
N ILE A 95 -6.38 7.67 0.11
CA ILE A 95 -4.94 7.91 -0.03
C ILE A 95 -4.73 9.34 -0.48
N TYR A 96 -4.00 10.12 0.32
CA TYR A 96 -3.59 11.49 0.01
C TYR A 96 -2.14 11.47 -0.46
N TYR A 97 -1.86 12.04 -1.63
CA TYR A 97 -0.52 12.00 -2.20
C TYR A 97 -0.21 13.26 -3.00
N ARG A 98 1.08 13.59 -3.10
CA ARG A 98 1.55 14.64 -3.98
C ARG A 98 1.77 14.06 -5.37
N ASN A 99 1.09 14.58 -6.39
CA ASN A 99 1.33 14.18 -7.77
C ASN A 99 2.74 14.67 -8.20
N PRO A 100 3.61 13.78 -8.70
CA PRO A 100 4.96 14.16 -9.11
C PRO A 100 5.00 15.08 -10.34
N ASP A 101 3.99 15.04 -11.20
CA ASP A 101 3.98 15.79 -12.47
C ASP A 101 3.68 17.28 -12.26
N ASP A 102 2.69 17.59 -11.43
CA ASP A 102 2.25 18.98 -11.16
C ASP A 102 2.57 19.48 -9.74
N GLY A 103 2.96 18.57 -8.83
CA GLY A 103 3.29 18.89 -7.45
C GLY A 103 2.09 19.15 -6.54
N PHE A 104 0.84 19.03 -7.00
CA PHE A 104 -0.36 19.28 -6.20
C PHE A 104 -0.79 18.05 -5.38
N LEU A 105 -1.65 18.31 -4.39
CA LEU A 105 -2.21 17.27 -3.52
C LEU A 105 -3.46 16.67 -4.16
N TYR A 106 -3.46 15.36 -4.33
CA TYR A 106 -4.57 14.56 -4.83
C TYR A 106 -5.08 13.62 -3.75
N ARG A 107 -6.33 13.17 -3.90
CA ARG A 107 -6.85 12.01 -3.18
C ARG A 107 -7.24 10.90 -4.13
N TYR A 108 -6.96 9.67 -3.73
CA TYR A 108 -7.47 8.46 -4.36
C TYR A 108 -8.38 7.72 -3.38
N THR A 109 -9.59 7.36 -3.83
CA THR A 109 -10.56 6.61 -3.04
C THR A 109 -10.46 5.12 -3.38
N ILE A 110 -10.03 4.34 -2.39
CA ILE A 110 -10.03 2.88 -2.42
C ILE A 110 -11.47 2.37 -2.56
N GLY A 111 -11.69 1.44 -3.49
CA GLY A 111 -13.00 0.87 -3.80
C GLY A 111 -13.63 1.47 -5.05
N THR A 112 -13.73 2.80 -5.14
CA THR A 112 -14.28 3.48 -6.35
C THR A 112 -13.23 3.70 -7.43
N GLY A 113 -11.95 3.82 -7.05
CA GLY A 113 -10.88 4.17 -7.96
C GLY A 113 -10.86 5.64 -8.38
N GLU A 114 -11.70 6.47 -7.75
CA GLU A 114 -11.76 7.90 -8.03
C GLU A 114 -10.45 8.60 -7.62
N ASN A 115 -9.98 9.47 -8.50
CA ASN A 115 -8.76 10.24 -8.30
C ASN A 115 -9.04 11.73 -8.55
N GLU A 116 -8.87 12.56 -7.52
CA GLU A 116 -9.30 13.96 -7.55
C GLU A 116 -8.24 14.91 -7.00
N LEU A 117 -8.05 16.04 -7.68
CA LEU A 117 -7.28 17.18 -7.18
C LEU A 117 -8.00 17.79 -5.96
N LEU A 118 -7.29 17.94 -4.83
CA LEU A 118 -7.82 18.53 -3.61
C LEU A 118 -7.73 20.06 -3.59
N GLN A 119 -6.87 20.67 -4.40
CA GLN A 119 -6.75 22.12 -4.47
C GLN A 119 -7.86 22.73 -5.34
N LYS A 120 -9.10 22.73 -4.84
CA LYS A 120 -10.19 23.51 -5.43
C LYS A 120 -10.20 24.91 -4.80
N ASN A 121 -9.44 25.83 -5.41
CA ASN A 121 -9.49 27.29 -5.22
C ASN A 121 -9.87 27.81 -3.81
N ARG A 122 -8.86 28.08 -2.97
CA ARG A 122 -8.92 29.22 -2.04
C ARG A 122 -8.07 30.32 -2.65
N ARG A 123 -8.68 31.49 -2.90
CA ARG A 123 -8.01 32.72 -3.38
C ARG A 123 -6.59 32.81 -2.80
N MET A 124 -5.58 32.77 -3.66
CA MET A 124 -4.18 32.95 -3.27
C MET A 124 -4.01 34.37 -2.71
N VAL A 125 -3.98 34.50 -1.38
CA VAL A 125 -3.31 35.64 -0.75
C VAL A 125 -1.89 35.18 -0.51
N TYR A 126 -0.97 35.58 -1.39
CA TYR A 126 0.45 35.38 -1.15
C TYR A 126 0.83 36.17 0.10
N GLN A 127 1.09 35.48 1.22
CA GLN A 127 1.94 36.02 2.28
C GLN A 127 3.26 35.27 2.18
N HIS A 128 4.31 35.99 1.81
CA HIS A 128 5.68 35.50 1.94
C HIS A 128 5.94 35.17 3.41
N CYS A 129 6.34 33.94 3.71
CA CYS A 129 7.01 33.67 4.97
C CYS A 129 8.38 34.35 4.93
N LYS A 130 8.65 35.21 5.91
CA LYS A 130 9.99 35.74 6.21
C LYS A 130 10.78 34.72 7.02
#